data_AF-A0A2V3JDT5-F1
#
_entry.id   AF-A0A2V3JDT5-F1
#
_cell.length_a   1.000
_cell.length_b   1.000
_cell.length_c   1.000
_cell.angle_alpha   90.00
_cell.angle_beta   90.00
_cell.angle_gamma   90.00
#
_symmetry.space_group_name_H-M   'P 1'
#
loop_
_entity.id
_entity.type
_entity.pdbx_description
1 polymer ?
#
loop_
_entity_poly.entity_id
_entity_poly.type
_entity_poly.pdbx_seq_one_letter_code
_entity_poly.pdbx_strand_id
1 'polypeptide(L)' 'MGVIPDEEIKKKDEEIVNLIKEIDGLVAELQKASEESQRLELINKITEKERDLRAVRQEKGRFRAVLPRVQKLW' A
#
# COMPACT_ATOMS: atom_id res chain seq x y z
N MET A 1 9.42 18.49 -18.02
CA MET A 1 8.43 17.57 -17.42
C MET A 1 9.15 16.27 -17.11
N GLY A 2 9.27 15.90 -15.84
CA GLY A 2 9.93 14.66 -15.43
C GLY A 2 9.04 13.48 -15.81
N VAL A 3 9.54 12.63 -16.71
CA VAL A 3 8.92 11.33 -16.98
C VAL A 3 9.18 10.49 -15.74
N ILE A 4 8.13 10.15 -14.99
CA ILE A 4 8.27 9.20 -13.88
C ILE A 4 8.67 7.86 -14.51
N PRO A 5 9.87 7.32 -14.21
CA PRO A 5 10.30 6.06 -14.77
C PRO A 5 9.32 4.95 -14.37
N ASP A 6 9.04 4.02 -15.27
CA ASP A 6 8.25 2.82 -14.95
C ASP A 6 8.83 2.03 -13.76
N GLU A 7 10.14 2.19 -13.49
CA GLU A 7 10.82 1.66 -12.31
C GLU A 7 10.27 2.21 -10.98
N GLU A 8 9.87 3.48 -10.91
CA GLU A 8 9.28 4.05 -9.70
C GLU A 8 7.87 3.50 -9.44
N ILE A 9 7.12 3.23 -10.50
CA ILE A 9 5.80 2.59 -10.40
C ILE A 9 5.94 1.13 -9.95
N LYS A 10 6.95 0.41 -10.44
CA LYS A 10 7.26 -0.96 -10.01
C LYS A 10 7.71 -1.02 -8.56
N LYS A 11 8.56 -0.09 -8.10
CA LYS A 11 8.93 0.03 -6.68
C LYS A 11 7.70 0.23 -5.79
N LYS A 12 6.75 1.06 -6.22
CA LYS A 12 5.48 1.24 -5.50
C LYS A 12 4.60 -0.01 -5.51
N ASP A 13 4.65 -0.82 -6.57
CA ASP A 13 3.99 -2.14 -6.59
C ASP A 13 4.59 -3.12 -5.60
N GLU A 14 5.92 -3.18 -5.50
CA GLU A 14 6.63 -3.99 -4.50
C GLU A 14 6.32 -3.51 -3.07
N GLU A 15 6.28 -2.21 -2.84
CA GLU A 15 5.91 -1.60 -1.57
C GLU A 15 4.48 -1.97 -1.15
N ILE A 16 3.52 -1.94 -2.09
CA ILE A 16 2.14 -2.41 -1.84
C ILE A 16 2.11 -3.89 -1.47
N VAL A 17 2.83 -4.74 -2.20
CA VAL A 17 2.86 -6.20 -1.92
C VAL A 17 3.46 -6.47 -0.55
N ASN A 18 4.53 -5.77 -0.17
CA ASN A 18 5.14 -5.91 1.15
C ASN A 18 4.19 -5.48 2.27
N LEU A 19 3.51 -4.34 2.10
CA LEU A 19 2.52 -3.86 3.07
C LEU A 19 1.34 -4.84 3.23
N ILE A 20 0.87 -5.46 2.14
CA ILE A 20 -0.17 -6.50 2.22
C ILE A 20 0.32 -7.70 3.05
N LYS A 21 1.54 -8.18 2.80
CA LYS A 21 2.11 -9.31 3.57
C LYS A 21 2.26 -8.98 5.05
N GLU A 22 2.66 -7.75 5.38
CA GLU A 22 2.74 -7.30 6.77
C GLU A 22 1.36 -7.28 7.45
N ILE A 23 0.34 -6.75 6.76
CA ILE A 23 -1.05 -6.75 7.25
C ILE A 23 -1.56 -8.18 7.44
N ASP A 24 -1.34 -9.07 6.47
CA ASP A 24 -1.74 -10.48 6.56
C ASP A 24 -1.07 -11.17 7.76
N GLY A 25 0.20 -10.87 8.03
CA GLY A 25 0.92 -11.34 9.21
C GLY A 25 0.28 -10.86 10.52
N LEU A 26 -0.01 -9.56 10.62
CA LEU A 26 -0.66 -8.98 11.79
C LEU A 26 -2.08 -9.52 12.02
N VAL A 27 -2.82 -9.79 10.95
CA VAL A 27 -4.15 -10.43 11.02
C VAL A 27 -4.04 -11.87 11.53
N ALA A 28 -3.03 -12.63 11.07
CA ALA A 28 -2.78 -13.97 11.57
C ALA A 28 -2.39 -13.98 13.06
N GLU A 29 -1.63 -12.98 13.52
CA GLU A 29 -1.34 -12.75 14.93
C GLU A 29 -2.60 -12.40 15.73
N LEU A 30 -3.45 -11.53 15.19
CA LEU A 30 -4.72 -11.16 15.81
C LEU A 30 -5.66 -12.36 16.00
N GLN A 31 -5.72 -13.26 15.01
CA GLN A 31 -6.51 -14.49 15.12
C GLN A 31 -6.01 -15.42 16.23
N LYS A 32 -4.70 -15.41 16.52
CA LYS A 32 -4.08 -16.22 17.57
C LYS A 32 -4.09 -15.53 18.94
N ALA A 33 -4.23 -14.21 18.98
CA ALA A 33 -4.25 -13.45 20.21
C ALA A 33 -5.49 -13.81 21.06
N SER A 34 -5.23 -14.23 22.30
CA SER A 34 -6.25 -14.55 23.30
C SER A 34 -6.55 -13.39 24.25
N GLU A 35 -5.61 -12.46 24.41
CA GLU A 35 -5.75 -11.28 25.28
C GLU A 35 -6.40 -10.12 24.54
N GLU A 36 -7.37 -9.46 25.19
CA GLU A 36 -8.13 -8.35 24.61
C GLU A 36 -7.28 -7.09 24.40
N SER A 37 -6.32 -6.83 25.30
CA SER A 37 -5.32 -5.77 25.16
C SER A 37 -4.44 -5.98 23.93
N GLN A 38 -3.91 -7.19 23.74
CA GLN A 38 -3.10 -7.55 22.58
C GLN A 38 -3.89 -7.46 21.28
N ARG A 39 -5.16 -7.86 21.28
CA ARG A 39 -6.06 -7.68 20.14
C ARG A 39 -6.25 -6.21 19.78
N LEU A 40 -6.49 -5.34 20.75
CA LEU A 40 -6.64 -3.90 20.50
C LEU A 40 -5.36 -3.27 19.92
N GLU A 41 -4.19 -3.66 20.43
CA GLU A 41 -2.91 -3.21 19.89
C GLU A 41 -2.69 -3.66 18.44
N LEU A 42 -3.01 -4.93 18.15
CA LEU A 42 -2.90 -5.49 16.80
C LEU A 42 -3.89 -4.83 15.84
N ILE A 43 -5.13 -4.55 16.26
CA ILE A 43 -6.11 -3.79 15.45
C ILE A 43 -5.57 -2.41 15.13
N ASN A 44 -5.05 -1.68 16.12
CA ASN A 44 -4.51 -0.33 15.89
C ASN A 44 -3.35 -0.35 14.89
N LYS A 45 -2.42 -1.31 15.03
CA LYS A 45 -1.31 -1.51 14.08
C LYS A 45 -1.78 -1.85 12.67
N ILE A 46 -2.77 -2.74 12.53
CA ILE A 46 -3.38 -3.08 11.23
C ILE A 46 -4.00 -1.81 10.62
N THR A 47 -4.75 -1.04 11.40
CA THR A 47 -5.44 0.17 10.93
C THR A 47 -4.44 1.23 10.44
N GLU A 48 -3.30 1.38 11.11
CA GLU A 48 -2.22 2.28 10.70
C GLU A 48 -1.59 1.81 9.38
N LYS A 49 -1.26 0.53 9.26
CA LYS A 49 -0.70 -0.06 8.04
C LYS A 49 -1.66 -0.02 6.85
N GLU A 50 -2.97 -0.14 7.07
CA GLU A 50 -3.99 0.05 6.04
C GLU A 50 -4.04 1.49 5.53
N ARG A 51 -3.84 2.48 6.41
CA ARG A 51 -3.73 3.89 6.00
C ARG A 51 -2.49 4.11 5.14
N ASP A 52 -1.36 3.55 5.51
CA ASP A 52 -0.12 3.62 4.73
C ASP A 52 -0.30 2.99 3.35
N LEU A 53 -0.90 1.79 3.30
CA LEU A 53 -1.22 1.12 2.04
C LEU A 53 -2.14 1.95 1.15
N ARG A 54 -3.12 2.66 1.74
CA ARG A 54 -3.97 3.60 1.00
C ARG A 54 -3.18 4.79 0.46
N ALA A 55 -2.24 5.34 1.24
CA ALA A 55 -1.39 6.44 0.81
C ALA A 55 -0.48 6.04 -0.37
N VAL A 56 0.19 4.89 -0.29
CA VAL A 56 1.04 4.35 -1.36
C VAL A 56 0.24 4.09 -2.65
N ARG A 57 -0.98 3.57 -2.53
CA ARG A 57 -1.89 3.38 -3.69
C ARG A 57 -2.30 4.71 -4.33
N GLN A 58 -2.60 5.73 -3.54
CA GLN A 58 -2.93 7.06 -4.06
C GLN A 58 -1.73 7.69 -4.76
N GLU A 59 -0.55 7.58 -4.17
CA GLU A 59 0.69 8.09 -4.75
C GLU A 59 1.01 7.41 -6.09
N LYS A 60 0.90 6.07 -6.16
CA LYS A 60 0.99 5.32 -7.43
C LYS A 60 -0.02 5.80 -8.46
N GLY A 61 -1.26 6.08 -8.04
CA GLY A 61 -2.30 6.65 -8.89
C GLY A 61 -1.92 8.02 -9.46
N ARG A 62 -1.32 8.89 -8.63
CA ARG A 62 -0.80 10.19 -9.06
C ARG A 62 0.34 10.03 -10.06
N PHE A 63 1.28 9.09 -9.83
CA PHE A 63 2.37 8.82 -10.76
C PHE A 63 1.84 8.39 -12.14
N ARG A 64 0.84 7.50 -12.17
CA ARG A 64 0.17 7.11 -13.42
C ARG A 64 -0.61 8.24 -14.10
N ALA A 65 -1.11 9.22 -13.36
CA ALA A 65 -1.83 10.36 -13.92
C ALA A 65 -0.89 11.41 -14.55
N VAL A 66 0.34 11.51 -14.03
CA VAL A 66 1.38 12.43 -14.53
C VAL A 66 2.15 11.83 -15.72
N LEU A 67 2.13 10.51 -15.89
CA LEU A 67 2.64 9.88 -17.11
C LEU A 67 1.90 10.47 -18.33
N PRO A 68 2.62 10.91 -19.37
CA PRO A 68 1.98 11.35 -20.59
C PRO A 68 1.18 10.16 -21.15
N ARG A 69 -0.14 10.20 -20.97
CA ARG A 69 -1.02 9.35 -21.78
C ARG A 69 -0.74 9.80 -23.19
N VAL A 70 -0.15 8.91 -24.00
CA VAL A 70 -0.11 9.09 -25.44
C VAL A 70 -1.57 9.17 -25.86
N GLN A 71 -2.15 10.37 -25.88
CA GLN A 71 -3.44 10.63 -26.47
C GLN A 71 -3.24 10.26 -27.93
N LYS A 72 -3.67 9.05 -28.32
CA LYS A 72 -3.93 8.79 -29.73
C LYS A 72 -4.99 9.83 -30.11
N LEU A 73 -4.56 10.85 -30.84
CA LEU A 73 -5.42 11.73 -31.60
C LEU A 73 -5.77 10.96 -32.87
N TRP A 74 -6.92 10.32 -32.84
CA TRP A 74 -7.62 9.77 -33.99
C TRP A 74 -9.05 10.29 -33.89
#